data_AF-A0A2M7RQY1-F1
#
_entry.id   AF-A0A2M7RQY1-F1
#
_cell.length_a   1.000
_cell.length_b   1.000
_cell.length_c   1.000
_cell.angle_alpha   90.00
_cell.angle_beta   90.00
_cell.angle_gamma   90.00
#
_symmetry.space_group_name_H-M   'P 1'
#
loop_
_entity.id
_entity.type
_entity.pdbx_description
1 polymer ?
#
loop_
_entity_poly.entity_id
_entity_poly.type
_entity_poly.pdbx_seq_one_letter_code
_entity_poly.pdbx_strand_id
1 'polypeptide(L)'
;MENQINVGDQNTQQIGQNPINQPTEVQVKPKFNYWAVSTIVFAVLFMVMVGVFAINYVKVKNNRTYLPSPTPEVSQTPSVVKQQPTGVPTAIPTTNLKLEDFANKEMLGENDNYSVYLINPKGGDTPEKTGELIVYDKKNKIVVKITGAFSIFGSTIVINDKKGEYVLLSTGTSMSRGIIPLSLAKKALAVKEFCATSDFLFYKDYVIYGNCDTFQNRPWEAGQAASLIALNFKTGQEKTITKSDLTHQYGPTKVVGDTLYYLDTFVTKEEDWQNPDNQKTVSKTYSLLSL
;
A
#
# COMPACT_ATOMS: atom_id res chain seq x y z
N MET A 1 -36.00 37.81 64.15
CA MET A 1 -36.86 37.52 65.30
C MET A 1 -36.95 36.01 65.39
N GLU A 2 -36.19 35.43 66.32
CA GLU A 2 -36.42 34.08 66.80
C GLU A 2 -37.76 34.01 67.54
N ASN A 3 -38.25 32.76 67.68
CA ASN A 3 -39.30 32.20 68.55
C ASN A 3 -40.27 31.38 67.69
N GLN A 4 -40.67 30.15 68.01
CA GLN A 4 -40.52 29.38 69.24
C GLN A 4 -40.87 27.91 68.96
N ILE A 5 -40.41 27.07 69.88
CA ILE A 5 -40.63 25.64 70.06
C ILE A 5 -42.11 25.34 70.35
N ASN A 6 -42.62 24.19 69.87
CA ASN A 6 -43.79 23.52 70.48
C ASN A 6 -43.52 22.00 70.55
N VAL A 7 -42.93 21.50 71.65
CA VAL A 7 -43.55 20.65 72.69
C VAL A 7 -44.82 19.90 72.25
N GLY A 8 -44.75 18.57 72.16
CA GLY A 8 -45.56 17.67 73.01
C GLY A 8 -46.82 17.20 72.26
N ASP A 9 -47.37 15.99 72.40
CA ASP A 9 -47.24 14.99 73.44
C ASP A 9 -47.87 13.66 72.95
N GLN A 10 -47.40 12.55 73.51
CA GLN A 10 -48.11 11.28 73.77
C GLN A 10 -48.63 10.38 72.61
N ASN A 11 -48.13 9.13 72.52
CA ASN A 11 -48.64 7.89 73.16
C ASN A 11 -49.85 7.33 72.37
N THR A 12 -49.83 6.12 71.80
CA THR A 12 -49.81 4.84 72.53
C THR A 12 -49.22 3.71 71.70
N GLN A 13 -48.31 2.95 72.32
CA GLN A 13 -47.98 1.59 71.92
C GLN A 13 -49.24 0.74 71.89
N GLN A 14 -49.55 0.11 70.76
CA GLN A 14 -50.45 -1.04 70.75
C GLN A 14 -49.62 -2.30 70.92
N ILE A 15 -49.70 -2.83 72.14
CA ILE A 15 -49.27 -4.17 72.53
C ILE A 15 -50.05 -5.18 71.70
N GLY A 16 -49.36 -6.19 71.18
CA GLY A 16 -49.99 -7.47 70.85
C GLY A 16 -49.87 -7.88 69.39
N GLN A 17 -48.69 -8.38 69.02
CA GLN A 17 -48.52 -9.73 68.47
C GLN A 17 -47.02 -9.94 68.27
N ASN A 18 -46.53 -11.09 68.69
CA ASN A 18 -45.18 -11.55 68.40
C ASN A 18 -45.27 -12.32 67.07
N PRO A 19 -44.93 -11.73 65.90
CA PRO A 19 -44.73 -12.56 64.73
C PRO A 19 -43.45 -13.34 65.00
N ILE A 20 -43.58 -14.66 65.11
CA ILE A 20 -42.45 -15.58 65.06
C ILE A 20 -41.53 -15.10 63.95
N ASN A 21 -40.29 -14.76 64.30
CA ASN A 21 -39.23 -14.33 63.39
C ASN A 21 -39.09 -15.37 62.27
N GLN A 22 -39.86 -15.20 61.20
CA GLN A 22 -39.60 -15.88 59.96
C GLN A 22 -38.49 -15.07 59.31
N PRO A 23 -37.30 -15.66 59.08
CA PRO A 23 -36.23 -14.96 58.39
C PRO A 23 -36.80 -14.41 57.11
N THR A 24 -36.80 -13.08 56.97
CA THR A 24 -37.13 -12.47 55.68
C THR A 24 -36.07 -12.99 54.72
N GLU A 25 -36.49 -13.85 53.80
CA GLU A 25 -35.63 -14.35 52.74
C GLU A 25 -35.23 -13.12 51.92
N VAL A 26 -34.07 -12.55 52.25
CA VAL A 26 -33.52 -11.41 51.53
C VAL A 26 -33.28 -11.93 50.13
N GLN A 27 -34.18 -11.60 49.22
CA GLN A 27 -34.06 -11.91 47.81
C GLN A 27 -32.80 -11.18 47.32
N VAL A 28 -31.66 -11.89 47.36
CA VAL A 28 -30.37 -11.34 46.98
C VAL A 28 -30.48 -11.05 45.49
N LYS A 29 -30.70 -9.78 45.15
CA LYS A 29 -30.80 -9.34 43.76
C LYS A 29 -29.52 -9.80 43.05
N PRO A 30 -29.61 -10.70 42.06
CA PRO A 30 -28.44 -11.20 41.39
C PRO A 30 -27.68 -10.01 40.81
N LYS A 31 -26.45 -9.79 41.28
CA LYS A 31 -25.55 -8.76 40.76
C LYS A 31 -25.13 -9.21 39.37
N PHE A 32 -25.93 -8.88 38.36
CA PHE A 32 -25.55 -9.07 36.97
C PHE A 32 -24.28 -8.26 36.70
N ASN A 33 -23.20 -8.96 36.42
CA ASN A 33 -21.95 -8.34 36.06
C ASN A 33 -22.02 -7.91 34.59
N TYR A 34 -22.41 -6.67 34.34
CA TYR A 34 -22.50 -6.09 32.99
C TYR A 34 -21.17 -6.18 32.21
N TRP A 35 -20.04 -6.22 32.92
CA TRP A 35 -18.73 -6.43 32.32
C TRP A 35 -18.61 -7.82 31.66
N ALA A 36 -19.12 -8.86 32.32
CA ALA A 36 -19.11 -10.22 31.76
C ALA A 36 -20.02 -10.33 30.52
N VAL A 37 -21.18 -9.68 30.55
CA VAL A 37 -22.08 -9.62 29.39
C VAL A 37 -21.41 -8.90 28.21
N SER A 38 -20.73 -7.78 28.47
CA SER A 38 -20.01 -7.04 27.44
C SER A 38 -18.91 -7.90 26.78
N THR A 39 -18.11 -8.62 27.57
CA THR A 39 -17.05 -9.49 27.02
C THR A 39 -17.61 -10.60 26.13
N ILE A 40 -18.77 -11.16 26.47
CA ILE A 40 -19.42 -12.20 25.66
C ILE A 40 -19.91 -11.61 24.33
N VAL A 41 -20.52 -10.42 24.34
CA VAL A 41 -21.00 -9.75 23.12
C VAL A 41 -19.82 -9.45 22.17
N PHE A 42 -18.71 -8.92 22.70
CA PHE A 42 -17.52 -8.65 21.89
C PHE A 42 -16.89 -9.92 21.32
N ALA A 43 -16.81 -11.00 22.10
CA ALA A 43 -16.29 -12.28 21.62
C ALA A 43 -17.14 -12.86 20.47
N VAL A 44 -18.48 -12.77 20.57
CA VAL A 44 -19.39 -13.21 19.51
C VAL A 44 -19.23 -12.36 18.25
N LEU A 45 -19.18 -11.03 18.37
CA LEU A 45 -18.97 -10.14 17.22
C LEU A 45 -17.62 -10.40 16.53
N PHE A 46 -16.57 -10.63 17.31
CA PHE A 46 -15.25 -10.97 16.79
C PHE A 46 -15.26 -12.30 16.02
N MET A 47 -15.89 -13.35 16.57
CA MET A 47 -16.06 -14.64 15.89
C MET A 47 -16.83 -14.51 14.56
N VAL A 48 -17.87 -13.68 14.51
CA VAL A 48 -18.61 -13.41 13.27
C VAL A 48 -17.73 -12.70 12.23
N MET A 49 -16.97 -11.67 12.63
CA MET A 49 -16.04 -10.98 11.72
C MET A 49 -14.99 -11.94 11.14
N VAL A 50 -14.36 -12.77 11.99
CA VAL A 50 -13.36 -13.75 11.56
C VAL A 50 -13.99 -14.80 10.62
N GLY A 51 -15.19 -15.28 10.94
CA GLY A 51 -15.91 -16.24 10.10
C GLY A 51 -16.23 -15.70 8.70
N VAL A 52 -16.74 -14.48 8.60
CA VAL A 52 -17.02 -13.82 7.31
C VAL A 52 -15.74 -13.60 6.52
N PHE A 53 -14.67 -13.16 7.18
CA PHE A 53 -13.36 -12.97 6.55
C PHE A 53 -12.81 -14.30 5.98
N ALA A 54 -12.88 -15.40 6.74
CA ALA A 54 -12.42 -16.71 6.30
C ALA A 54 -13.21 -17.23 5.09
N ILE A 55 -14.53 -17.09 5.07
CA ILE A 55 -15.37 -17.50 3.93
C ILE A 55 -15.01 -16.72 2.66
N ASN A 56 -14.81 -15.41 2.78
CA ASN A 56 -14.44 -14.56 1.64
C ASN A 56 -13.02 -14.91 1.13
N TYR A 57 -12.08 -15.20 2.04
CA TYR A 57 -10.73 -15.60 1.67
C TYR A 57 -10.69 -16.91 0.86
N VAL A 58 -11.50 -17.92 1.26
CA VAL A 58 -11.59 -19.20 0.53
C VAL A 58 -12.22 -19.02 -0.85
N LYS A 59 -13.27 -18.18 -0.98
CA LYS A 59 -13.89 -17.89 -2.28
C LYS A 59 -12.92 -17.25 -3.28
N VAL A 60 -12.08 -16.32 -2.82
CA VAL A 60 -11.07 -15.67 -3.68
C VAL A 60 -10.03 -16.68 -4.18
N LYS A 61 -9.64 -17.65 -3.34
CA LYS A 61 -8.64 -18.67 -3.74
C LYS A 61 -9.17 -19.63 -4.81
N ASN A 62 -10.46 -19.99 -4.76
CA ASN A 62 -11.05 -20.97 -5.68
C ASN A 62 -11.41 -20.42 -7.06
N ASN A 63 -11.47 -19.09 -7.24
CA ASN A 63 -11.75 -18.46 -8.53
C ASN A 63 -10.49 -18.17 -9.38
N ARG A 64 -9.33 -18.75 -9.03
CA ARG A 64 -8.20 -18.80 -9.97
C ARG A 64 -8.49 -19.84 -11.05
N THR A 65 -9.33 -19.46 -12.01
CA THR A 65 -9.40 -20.11 -13.31
C THR A 65 -7.99 -20.11 -13.87
N TYR A 66 -7.38 -21.29 -13.95
CA TYR A 66 -6.12 -21.50 -14.65
C TYR A 66 -6.33 -21.06 -16.10
N LEU A 67 -5.87 -19.84 -16.42
CA LEU A 67 -5.68 -19.46 -17.81
C LEU A 67 -4.72 -20.50 -18.41
N PRO A 68 -5.08 -21.15 -19.52
CA PRO A 68 -4.20 -22.11 -20.17
C PRO A 68 -2.87 -21.42 -20.44
N SER A 69 -1.79 -22.06 -19.99
CA SER A 69 -0.42 -21.62 -20.25
C SER A 69 -0.30 -21.34 -21.75
N PRO A 70 0.08 -20.11 -22.16
CA PRO A 70 0.29 -19.84 -23.58
C PRO A 70 1.35 -20.81 -24.10
N THR A 71 0.96 -21.60 -25.10
CA THR A 71 1.87 -22.42 -25.90
C THR A 71 3.02 -21.53 -26.36
N PRO A 72 4.30 -21.95 -26.21
CA PRO A 72 5.43 -21.15 -26.66
C PRO A 72 5.30 -20.90 -28.16
N GLU A 73 4.95 -19.67 -28.52
CA GLU A 73 4.92 -19.20 -29.89
C GLU A 73 6.37 -19.14 -30.39
N VAL A 74 6.67 -19.98 -31.39
CA VAL A 74 7.98 -20.04 -32.04
C VAL A 74 8.28 -18.67 -32.63
N SER A 75 9.25 -17.98 -32.04
CA SER A 75 9.76 -16.70 -32.50
C SER A 75 10.29 -16.84 -33.92
N GLN A 76 9.49 -16.42 -34.90
CA GLN A 76 9.95 -16.24 -36.27
C GLN A 76 10.77 -14.96 -36.32
N THR A 77 12.06 -15.11 -36.61
CA THR A 77 13.00 -14.03 -36.90
C THR A 77 12.42 -13.11 -37.99
N PRO A 78 12.11 -11.84 -37.70
CA PRO A 78 11.64 -10.93 -38.74
C PRO A 78 12.80 -10.59 -39.70
N SER A 79 12.58 -10.84 -40.99
CA SER A 79 13.44 -10.35 -42.07
C SER A 79 13.56 -8.83 -41.97
N VAL A 80 14.81 -8.36 -41.86
CA VAL A 80 15.19 -6.95 -41.88
C VAL A 80 14.86 -6.37 -43.27
N VAL A 81 13.69 -5.78 -43.41
CA VAL A 81 13.38 -4.86 -44.51
C VAL A 81 13.95 -3.50 -44.13
N LYS A 82 15.03 -3.09 -44.82
CA LYS A 82 15.58 -1.73 -44.74
C LYS A 82 14.53 -0.74 -45.25
N GLN A 83 13.74 -0.16 -44.35
CA GLN A 83 12.91 0.99 -44.66
C GLN A 83 13.78 2.24 -44.71
N GLN A 84 13.85 2.84 -45.90
CA GLN A 84 14.45 4.13 -46.15
C GLN A 84 13.49 5.24 -45.68
N PRO A 85 13.81 6.02 -44.63
CA PRO A 85 12.93 7.08 -44.15
C PRO A 85 13.08 8.29 -45.07
N THR A 86 12.17 8.46 -46.03
CA THR A 86 12.04 9.70 -46.81
C THR A 86 10.70 10.34 -46.49
N GLY A 87 10.63 10.96 -45.32
CA GLY A 87 9.47 11.73 -44.87
C GLY A 87 9.92 12.70 -43.80
N VAL A 88 9.92 13.99 -44.12
CA VAL A 88 10.12 15.06 -43.14
C VAL A 88 9.06 14.86 -42.05
N PRO A 89 9.43 14.72 -40.77
CA PRO A 89 8.45 14.56 -39.70
C PRO A 89 7.61 15.84 -39.62
N THR A 90 6.38 15.78 -40.14
CA THR A 90 5.37 16.80 -39.90
C THR A 90 5.13 16.85 -38.41
N ALA A 91 5.65 17.89 -37.74
CA ALA A 91 5.49 18.09 -36.32
C ALA A 91 3.99 18.10 -35.99
N ILE A 92 3.54 17.06 -35.26
CA ILE A 92 2.17 17.01 -34.77
C ILE A 92 2.01 18.23 -33.85
N PRO A 93 1.03 19.12 -34.11
CA PRO A 93 0.83 20.30 -33.28
C PRO A 93 0.66 19.85 -31.82
N THR A 94 1.52 20.39 -30.96
CA THR A 94 1.46 20.11 -29.53
C THR A 94 0.28 20.90 -28.97
N THR A 95 -0.90 20.27 -28.94
CA THR A 95 -2.09 20.87 -28.30
C THR A 95 -1.77 21.10 -26.83
N ASN A 96 -1.84 22.34 -26.40
CA ASN A 96 -1.57 22.73 -25.01
C ASN A 96 -2.81 22.37 -24.16
N LEU A 97 -2.82 21.16 -23.61
CA LEU A 97 -3.91 20.65 -22.78
C LEU A 97 -3.95 21.38 -21.44
N LYS A 98 -5.16 21.69 -20.97
CA LYS A 98 -5.41 22.27 -19.65
C LYS A 98 -6.20 21.31 -18.77
N LEU A 99 -6.16 21.53 -17.46
CA LEU A 99 -6.77 20.62 -16.50
C LEU A 99 -8.30 20.69 -16.55
N GLU A 100 -8.84 21.86 -16.91
CA GLU A 100 -10.26 22.12 -17.15
C GLU A 100 -10.84 21.37 -18.36
N ASP A 101 -9.99 20.93 -19.30
CA ASP A 101 -10.43 20.16 -20.48
C ASP A 101 -10.95 18.75 -20.09
N PHE A 102 -10.73 18.33 -18.85
CA PHE A 102 -11.11 17.02 -18.32
C PHE A 102 -12.16 17.16 -17.21
N ALA A 103 -13.44 17.14 -17.59
CA ALA A 103 -14.56 17.29 -16.67
C ALA A 103 -14.65 16.12 -15.65
N ASN A 104 -14.45 14.89 -16.11
CA ASN A 104 -14.57 13.68 -15.30
C ASN A 104 -13.19 13.17 -14.87
N LYS A 105 -12.55 13.85 -13.91
CA LYS A 105 -11.25 13.47 -13.38
C LYS A 105 -11.29 13.23 -11.88
N GLU A 106 -10.53 12.24 -11.42
CA GLU A 106 -10.36 11.89 -10.02
C GLU A 106 -8.88 12.01 -9.64
N MET A 107 -8.56 12.72 -8.58
CA MET A 107 -7.17 12.86 -8.12
C MET A 107 -6.72 11.57 -7.44
N LEU A 108 -5.67 10.95 -7.99
CA LEU A 108 -5.10 9.72 -7.43
C LEU A 108 -4.05 10.01 -6.36
N GLY A 109 -3.31 11.10 -6.53
CA GLY A 109 -2.22 11.47 -5.64
C GLY A 109 -1.49 12.71 -6.13
N GLU A 110 -0.67 13.29 -5.25
CA GLU A 110 0.14 14.45 -5.58
C GLU A 110 1.41 14.52 -4.75
N ASN A 111 2.36 15.31 -5.24
CA ASN A 111 3.50 15.81 -4.49
C ASN A 111 3.73 17.28 -4.83
N ASP A 112 4.87 17.85 -4.44
CA ASP A 112 5.18 19.27 -4.66
C ASP A 112 5.22 19.67 -6.14
N ASN A 113 5.58 18.74 -7.03
CA ASN A 113 5.79 19.01 -8.45
C ASN A 113 4.63 18.54 -9.34
N TYR A 114 3.95 17.45 -8.95
CA TYR A 114 2.99 16.77 -9.81
C TYR A 114 1.69 16.46 -9.07
N SER A 115 0.57 16.58 -9.79
CA SER A 115 -0.70 15.93 -9.43
C SER A 115 -1.06 14.93 -10.52
N VAL A 116 -1.55 13.76 -10.11
CA VAL A 116 -1.91 12.70 -11.05
C VAL A 116 -3.40 12.43 -10.92
N TYR A 117 -4.08 12.36 -12.07
CA TYR A 117 -5.51 12.13 -12.12
C TYR A 117 -5.84 10.95 -13.02
N LEU A 118 -6.87 10.21 -12.62
CA LEU A 118 -7.56 9.24 -13.45
C LEU A 118 -8.71 9.95 -14.16
N ILE A 119 -8.74 9.91 -15.49
CA ILE A 119 -9.83 10.49 -16.28
C ILE A 119 -10.79 9.41 -16.75
N ASN A 120 -12.08 9.76 -16.77
CA ASN A 120 -13.19 8.86 -17.09
C ASN A 120 -13.12 7.54 -16.29
N PRO A 121 -13.01 7.60 -14.95
CA PRO A 121 -12.87 6.41 -14.13
C PRO A 121 -14.07 5.47 -14.29
N LYS A 122 -13.80 4.17 -14.40
CA LYS A 122 -14.76 3.06 -14.41
C LYS A 122 -14.48 2.15 -13.22
N GLY A 123 -15.50 1.49 -12.69
CA GLY A 123 -15.41 0.63 -11.50
C GLY A 123 -16.50 0.92 -10.47
N GLY A 124 -17.15 2.09 -10.55
CA GLY A 124 -18.16 2.49 -9.57
C GLY A 124 -17.52 2.73 -8.20
N ASP A 125 -18.10 2.16 -7.15
CA ASP A 125 -17.65 2.31 -5.76
C ASP A 125 -16.57 1.29 -5.35
N THR A 126 -16.02 0.52 -6.30
CA THR A 126 -14.93 -0.41 -6.00
C THR A 126 -13.62 0.35 -5.72
N PRO A 127 -12.76 -0.18 -4.82
CA PRO A 127 -11.44 0.40 -4.59
C PRO A 127 -10.53 0.38 -5.82
N GLU A 128 -10.76 -0.58 -6.73
CA GLU A 128 -10.08 -0.65 -8.03
C GLU A 128 -10.86 0.15 -9.07
N LYS A 129 -10.18 1.08 -9.75
CA LYS A 129 -10.74 1.91 -10.81
C LYS A 129 -9.89 1.83 -12.05
N THR A 130 -10.53 1.83 -13.21
CA THR A 130 -9.85 1.84 -14.51
C THR A 130 -10.11 3.13 -15.27
N GLY A 131 -9.11 3.63 -16.00
CA GLY A 131 -9.25 4.87 -16.77
C GLY A 131 -7.97 5.25 -17.51
N GLU A 132 -7.95 6.41 -18.12
CA GLU A 132 -6.72 6.98 -18.67
C GLU A 132 -6.06 7.88 -17.61
N LEU A 133 -4.75 8.11 -17.70
CA LEU A 133 -4.05 8.98 -16.76
C LEU A 133 -3.72 10.33 -17.37
N ILE A 134 -3.78 11.37 -16.56
CA ILE A 134 -3.14 12.65 -16.83
C ILE A 134 -2.20 13.01 -15.68
N VAL A 135 -1.06 13.59 -16.03
CA VAL A 135 -0.10 14.15 -15.09
C VAL A 135 -0.10 15.67 -15.27
N TYR A 136 -0.38 16.39 -14.19
CA TYR A 136 -0.30 17.84 -14.16
C TYR A 136 1.03 18.27 -13.53
N ASP A 137 1.90 18.87 -14.35
CA ASP A 137 3.12 19.53 -13.89
C ASP A 137 2.75 20.88 -13.28
N LYS A 138 2.80 20.97 -11.94
CA LYS A 138 2.40 22.15 -11.18
C LYS A 138 3.32 23.34 -11.44
N LYS A 139 4.59 23.09 -11.72
CA LYS A 139 5.61 24.13 -11.93
C LYS A 139 5.45 24.77 -13.29
N ASN A 140 5.33 23.95 -14.33
CA ASN A 140 5.24 24.42 -15.72
C ASN A 140 3.80 24.68 -16.18
N LYS A 141 2.80 24.29 -15.38
CA LYS A 141 1.37 24.40 -15.70
C LYS A 141 0.99 23.62 -16.97
N ILE A 142 1.64 22.47 -17.18
CA ILE A 142 1.44 21.60 -18.35
C ILE A 142 0.64 20.36 -17.93
N VAL A 143 -0.35 19.97 -18.74
CA VAL A 143 -1.02 18.68 -18.60
C VAL A 143 -0.49 17.69 -19.63
N VAL A 144 -0.03 16.55 -19.15
CA VAL A 144 0.45 15.44 -19.97
C VAL A 144 -0.56 14.30 -19.88
N LYS A 145 -1.28 14.04 -20.98
CA LYS A 145 -2.10 12.82 -21.10
C LYS A 145 -1.19 11.62 -21.36
N ILE A 146 -1.33 10.58 -20.55
CA ILE A 146 -0.59 9.33 -20.69
C ILE A 146 -1.44 8.34 -21.48
N THR A 147 -0.88 7.83 -22.57
CA THR A 147 -1.48 6.82 -23.43
C THR A 147 -1.54 5.48 -22.70
N GLY A 148 -2.73 4.89 -22.67
CA GLY A 148 -3.00 3.58 -22.07
C GLY A 148 -4.26 3.60 -21.20
N ALA A 149 -4.72 2.41 -20.84
CA ALA A 149 -5.71 2.21 -19.79
C ALA A 149 -5.00 1.65 -18.57
N PHE A 150 -5.26 2.23 -17.40
CA PHE A 150 -4.58 1.91 -16.15
C PHE A 150 -5.62 1.42 -15.15
N SER A 151 -5.26 0.39 -14.38
CA SER A 151 -6.03 -0.03 -13.21
C SER A 151 -5.33 0.45 -11.95
N ILE A 152 -6.01 1.26 -11.14
CA ILE A 152 -5.47 1.88 -9.95
C ILE A 152 -6.28 1.43 -8.74
N PHE A 153 -5.58 0.98 -7.71
CA PHE A 153 -6.19 0.58 -6.45
C PHE A 153 -5.96 1.66 -5.38
N GLY A 154 -7.05 2.36 -5.01
CA GLY A 154 -7.03 3.37 -3.96
C GLY A 154 -6.15 4.60 -4.24
N SER A 155 -5.74 5.29 -3.17
CA SER A 155 -4.84 6.44 -3.24
C SER A 155 -3.42 6.02 -3.62
N THR A 156 -2.73 6.86 -4.39
CA THR A 156 -1.37 6.60 -4.88
C THR A 156 -0.38 7.59 -4.29
N ILE A 157 0.84 7.12 -4.01
CA ILE A 157 1.97 8.01 -3.69
C ILE A 157 2.65 8.39 -5.00
N VAL A 158 2.83 9.70 -5.23
CA VAL A 158 3.47 10.24 -6.43
C VAL A 158 4.93 10.55 -6.14
N ILE A 159 5.83 9.88 -6.85
CA ILE A 159 7.28 10.02 -6.70
C ILE A 159 7.85 10.51 -8.03
N ASN A 160 8.81 11.43 -8.01
CA ASN A 160 9.43 11.94 -9.25
C ASN A 160 10.95 12.00 -9.17
N ASP A 161 11.58 11.93 -10.33
CA ASP A 161 13.05 11.91 -10.51
C ASP A 161 13.76 13.27 -10.33
N LYS A 162 13.02 14.30 -9.89
CA LYS A 162 13.42 15.72 -9.82
C LYS A 162 13.80 16.40 -11.14
N LYS A 163 14.09 15.65 -12.20
CA LYS A 163 14.36 16.19 -13.55
C LYS A 163 13.08 16.43 -14.34
N GLY A 164 11.99 15.78 -13.94
CA GLY A 164 10.70 15.83 -14.61
C GLY A 164 10.61 14.92 -15.84
N GLU A 165 11.47 13.90 -15.93
CA GLU A 165 11.39 12.92 -17.03
C GLU A 165 10.44 11.77 -16.67
N TYR A 166 10.46 11.37 -15.39
CA TYR A 166 9.71 10.23 -14.87
C TYR A 166 8.86 10.56 -13.63
N VAL A 167 7.68 9.96 -13.59
CA VAL A 167 6.78 9.95 -12.42
C VAL A 167 6.43 8.49 -12.11
N LEU A 168 6.57 8.09 -10.85
CA LEU A 168 6.18 6.77 -10.37
C LEU A 168 4.91 6.91 -9.56
N LEU A 169 3.91 6.08 -9.87
CA LEU A 169 2.74 5.91 -9.02
C LEU A 169 2.95 4.66 -8.19
N SER A 170 3.04 4.81 -6.89
CA SER A 170 2.97 3.68 -5.97
C SER A 170 1.52 3.41 -5.60
N THR A 171 1.03 2.25 -6.03
CA THR A 171 -0.30 1.70 -5.72
C THR A 171 -0.16 0.55 -4.72
N GLY A 172 -1.21 0.25 -3.96
CA GLY A 172 -1.22 -0.86 -3.00
C GLY A 172 -1.01 -0.47 -1.53
N THR A 173 -0.68 -1.45 -0.70
CA THR A 173 -0.60 -1.30 0.76
C THR A 173 0.83 -0.96 1.23
N SER A 174 1.04 -0.82 2.54
CA SER A 174 2.32 -0.38 3.10
C SER A 174 3.50 -1.32 2.83
N MET A 175 3.29 -2.62 2.65
CA MET A 175 4.36 -3.62 2.62
C MET A 175 4.87 -3.91 1.19
N SER A 176 3.96 -4.20 0.25
CA SER A 176 4.27 -4.36 -1.17
C SER A 176 3.46 -3.39 -2.01
N ARG A 177 4.16 -2.61 -2.83
CA ARG A 177 3.55 -1.61 -3.69
C ARG A 177 3.74 -1.99 -5.15
N GLY A 178 2.66 -1.93 -5.92
CA GLY A 178 2.74 -1.93 -7.37
C GLY A 178 3.25 -0.57 -7.82
N ILE A 179 4.25 -0.54 -8.68
CA ILE A 179 4.83 0.68 -9.21
C ILE A 179 4.48 0.81 -10.68
N ILE A 180 3.84 1.93 -11.01
CA ILE A 180 3.48 2.30 -12.38
C ILE A 180 4.44 3.42 -12.82
N PRO A 181 5.51 3.10 -13.56
CA PRO A 181 6.49 4.07 -13.99
C PRO A 181 6.02 4.77 -15.26
N LEU A 182 5.81 6.08 -15.19
CA LEU A 182 5.35 6.93 -16.29
C LEU A 182 6.51 7.73 -16.86
N SER A 183 6.64 7.76 -18.18
CA SER A 183 7.54 8.69 -18.88
C SER A 183 6.72 9.85 -19.44
N LEU A 184 7.03 11.07 -18.96
CA LEU A 184 6.31 12.27 -19.40
C LEU A 184 6.63 12.63 -20.86
N ALA A 185 7.88 12.42 -21.28
CA ALA A 185 8.31 12.65 -22.65
C ALA A 185 7.66 11.67 -23.64
N LYS A 186 7.61 10.38 -23.31
CA LYS A 186 6.97 9.36 -24.16
C LYS A 186 5.44 9.36 -24.05
N LYS A 187 4.88 10.06 -23.04
CA LYS A 187 3.45 10.07 -22.72
C LYS A 187 2.88 8.66 -22.56
N ALA A 188 3.64 7.76 -21.94
CA ALA A 188 3.29 6.34 -21.81
C ALA A 188 3.99 5.74 -20.57
N LEU A 189 3.76 4.46 -20.32
CA LEU A 189 4.60 3.69 -19.40
C LEU A 189 6.08 3.79 -19.83
N ALA A 190 6.96 4.09 -18.88
CA ALA A 190 8.40 4.09 -19.11
C ALA A 190 8.90 2.65 -19.35
N VAL A 191 8.44 1.73 -18.50
CA VAL A 191 8.73 0.29 -18.50
C VAL A 191 7.50 -0.46 -17.95
N LYS A 192 7.54 -1.80 -17.93
CA LYS A 192 6.47 -2.60 -17.33
C LYS A 192 6.33 -2.28 -15.84
N GLU A 193 5.11 -2.38 -15.32
CA GLU A 193 4.84 -2.30 -13.88
C GLU A 193 5.67 -3.35 -13.13
N PHE A 194 6.16 -2.96 -11.96
CA PHE A 194 7.00 -3.80 -11.11
C PHE A 194 6.59 -3.67 -9.65
N CYS A 195 6.95 -4.65 -8.82
CA CYS A 195 6.71 -4.57 -7.39
C CYS A 195 7.93 -3.99 -6.70
N ALA A 196 7.70 -3.09 -5.75
CA ALA A 196 8.75 -2.59 -4.89
C ALA A 196 8.29 -2.54 -3.43
N THR A 197 9.24 -2.85 -2.55
CA THR A 197 9.23 -2.39 -1.16
C THR A 197 9.54 -0.89 -1.15
N SER A 198 9.24 -0.21 -0.05
CA SER A 198 9.45 1.24 0.06
C SER A 198 10.90 1.64 -0.28
N ASP A 199 11.09 2.91 -0.62
CA ASP A 199 12.35 3.55 -1.01
C ASP A 199 12.76 3.39 -2.48
N PHE A 200 12.87 4.54 -3.15
CA PHE A 200 13.26 4.68 -4.55
C PHE A 200 14.36 5.72 -4.66
N LEU A 201 15.45 5.34 -5.31
CA LEU A 201 16.53 6.27 -5.62
C LEU A 201 16.67 6.38 -7.13
N PHE A 202 16.59 7.59 -7.65
CA PHE A 202 16.85 7.84 -9.06
C PHE A 202 18.34 8.06 -9.28
N TYR A 203 18.87 7.45 -10.33
CA TYR A 203 20.24 7.63 -10.78
C TYR A 203 20.32 7.56 -12.30
N LYS A 204 20.61 8.70 -12.95
CA LYS A 204 20.61 8.82 -14.42
C LYS A 204 19.26 8.37 -14.99
N ASP A 205 19.23 7.30 -15.78
CA ASP A 205 18.04 6.69 -16.37
C ASP A 205 17.52 5.48 -15.57
N TYR A 206 18.09 5.24 -14.39
CA TYR A 206 17.74 4.12 -13.51
C TYR A 206 16.88 4.57 -12.33
N VAL A 207 16.00 3.67 -11.91
CA VAL A 207 15.48 3.62 -10.54
C VAL A 207 16.12 2.46 -9.80
N ILE A 208 16.56 2.72 -8.57
CA ILE A 208 17.09 1.71 -7.65
C ILE A 208 16.07 1.55 -6.53
N TYR A 209 15.64 0.32 -6.28
CA TYR A 209 14.58 0.02 -5.31
C TYR A 209 14.78 -1.37 -4.70
N GLY A 210 14.13 -1.61 -3.56
CA GLY A 210 14.03 -2.95 -2.98
C GLY A 210 12.90 -3.74 -3.64
N ASN A 211 13.17 -4.88 -4.25
CA ASN A 211 12.17 -5.74 -4.89
C ASN A 211 11.26 -6.44 -3.85
N CYS A 212 10.06 -6.84 -4.25
CA CYS A 212 9.14 -7.62 -3.41
C CYS A 212 9.46 -9.13 -3.42
N ASP A 213 10.70 -9.53 -3.19
CA ASP A 213 10.98 -10.97 -3.03
C ASP A 213 10.30 -11.49 -1.76
N THR A 214 9.78 -12.72 -1.82
CA THR A 214 9.06 -13.34 -0.70
C THR A 214 9.71 -14.68 -0.33
N PHE A 215 9.76 -14.95 0.96
CA PHE A 215 10.28 -16.17 1.57
C PHE A 215 9.18 -16.75 2.46
N GLN A 216 8.78 -18.00 2.20
CA GLN A 216 7.62 -18.63 2.87
C GLN A 216 7.74 -18.69 4.40
N ASN A 217 8.96 -18.68 4.91
CA ASN A 217 9.28 -18.93 6.31
C ASN A 217 9.52 -17.65 7.13
N ARG A 218 9.43 -16.46 6.52
CA ARG A 218 9.57 -15.19 7.24
C ARG A 218 8.20 -14.76 7.81
N PRO A 219 8.06 -14.66 9.14
CA PRO A 219 6.76 -14.52 9.81
C PRO A 219 6.15 -13.11 9.76
N TRP A 220 6.90 -12.08 9.39
CA TRP A 220 6.36 -10.73 9.17
C TRP A 220 6.32 -10.37 7.68
N GLU A 221 5.52 -9.36 7.34
CA GLU A 221 5.41 -8.78 5.99
C GLU A 221 5.12 -9.79 4.87
N ALA A 222 4.36 -10.86 5.17
CA ALA A 222 4.10 -11.95 4.22
C ALA A 222 5.38 -12.57 3.64
N GLY A 223 6.45 -12.53 4.41
CA GLY A 223 7.74 -13.13 4.09
C GLY A 223 8.66 -12.25 3.24
N GLN A 224 8.40 -10.95 3.14
CA GLN A 224 9.16 -10.07 2.26
C GLN A 224 10.62 -9.93 2.72
N ALA A 225 11.54 -9.98 1.76
CA ALA A 225 12.93 -9.59 1.97
C ALA A 225 13.50 -9.00 0.70
N ALA A 226 13.71 -7.69 0.68
CA ALA A 226 14.04 -7.01 -0.55
C ALA A 226 15.44 -7.35 -1.09
N SER A 227 15.52 -7.85 -2.33
CA SER A 227 16.72 -7.70 -3.15
C SER A 227 16.84 -6.26 -3.63
N LEU A 228 18.06 -5.80 -3.88
CA LEU A 228 18.28 -4.47 -4.45
C LEU A 228 18.42 -4.57 -5.96
N ILE A 229 17.52 -3.92 -6.69
CA ILE A 229 17.45 -3.95 -8.15
C ILE A 229 17.66 -2.54 -8.70
N ALA A 230 18.39 -2.42 -9.82
CA ALA A 230 18.41 -1.25 -10.66
C ALA A 230 17.64 -1.53 -11.96
N LEU A 231 16.64 -0.71 -12.27
CA LEU A 231 15.82 -0.83 -13.48
C LEU A 231 16.03 0.38 -14.38
N ASN A 232 16.45 0.13 -15.63
CA ASN A 232 16.67 1.17 -16.62
C ASN A 232 15.34 1.58 -17.28
N PHE A 233 14.91 2.83 -17.14
CA PHE A 233 13.64 3.29 -17.71
C PHE A 233 13.63 3.48 -19.23
N LYS A 234 14.79 3.48 -19.89
CA LYS A 234 14.87 3.55 -21.35
C LYS A 234 14.76 2.17 -21.98
N THR A 235 15.43 1.18 -21.41
CA THR A 235 15.54 -0.17 -21.99
C THR A 235 14.61 -1.19 -21.34
N GLY A 236 14.10 -0.93 -20.13
CA GLY A 236 13.37 -1.92 -19.33
C GLY A 236 14.25 -3.02 -18.75
N GLN A 237 15.58 -2.91 -18.88
CA GLN A 237 16.51 -3.91 -18.35
C GLN A 237 16.65 -3.76 -16.84
N GLU A 238 16.48 -4.87 -16.13
CA GLU A 238 16.77 -5.00 -14.71
C GLU A 238 18.19 -5.54 -14.49
N LYS A 239 18.86 -5.01 -13.48
CA LYS A 239 20.12 -5.53 -12.98
C LYS A 239 20.06 -5.68 -11.47
N THR A 240 20.27 -6.92 -11.01
CA THR A 240 20.39 -7.21 -9.59
C THR A 240 21.71 -6.67 -9.05
N ILE A 241 21.62 -5.78 -8.07
CA ILE A 241 22.78 -5.25 -7.34
C ILE A 241 23.19 -6.23 -6.25
N THR A 242 22.22 -6.67 -5.45
CA THR A 242 22.38 -7.71 -4.44
C THR A 242 21.07 -8.45 -4.25
N LYS A 243 21.14 -9.77 -4.05
CA LYS A 243 19.98 -10.64 -3.95
C LYS A 243 19.74 -11.04 -2.50
N SER A 244 18.52 -10.86 -2.01
CA SER A 244 18.09 -11.32 -0.67
C SER A 244 18.10 -12.84 -0.56
N ASP A 245 18.24 -13.31 0.68
CA ASP A 245 18.20 -14.73 1.02
C ASP A 245 17.52 -14.93 2.39
N LEU A 246 17.58 -16.15 2.93
CA LEU A 246 16.94 -16.50 4.20
C LEU A 246 17.49 -15.70 5.38
N THR A 247 18.69 -15.17 5.27
CA THR A 247 19.43 -14.50 6.35
C THR A 247 19.72 -13.02 6.08
N HIS A 248 19.56 -12.53 4.85
CA HIS A 248 19.87 -11.16 4.44
C HIS A 248 18.70 -10.47 3.73
N GLN A 249 18.54 -9.17 3.97
CA GLN A 249 17.67 -8.27 3.21
C GLN A 249 18.33 -6.91 2.99
N TYR A 250 17.95 -6.22 1.92
CA TYR A 250 18.65 -5.01 1.49
C TYR A 250 17.70 -3.83 1.27
N GLY A 251 18.12 -2.64 1.70
CA GLY A 251 17.35 -1.40 1.53
C GLY A 251 18.22 -0.27 0.96
N PRO A 252 17.83 0.39 -0.15
CA PRO A 252 18.55 1.55 -0.65
C PRO A 252 18.48 2.71 0.35
N THR A 253 19.55 3.50 0.49
CA THR A 253 19.54 4.69 1.38
C THR A 253 19.76 5.99 0.63
N LYS A 254 20.85 6.09 -0.16
CA LYS A 254 21.17 7.29 -0.95
C LYS A 254 22.15 6.97 -2.07
N VAL A 255 22.20 7.85 -3.06
CA VAL A 255 23.23 7.86 -4.09
C VAL A 255 24.06 9.14 -3.94
N VAL A 256 25.39 9.00 -3.94
CA VAL A 256 26.34 10.12 -3.94
C VAL A 256 27.33 9.90 -5.09
N GLY A 257 27.30 10.78 -6.09
CA GLY A 257 28.04 10.55 -7.34
C GLY A 257 27.60 9.24 -8.00
N ASP A 258 28.56 8.38 -8.34
CA ASP A 258 28.31 7.05 -8.89
C ASP A 258 28.38 5.94 -7.82
N THR A 259 28.15 6.28 -6.54
CA THR A 259 28.13 5.31 -5.43
C THR A 259 26.75 5.22 -4.80
N LEU A 260 26.18 4.01 -4.80
CA LEU A 260 24.99 3.67 -4.03
C LEU A 260 25.38 3.26 -2.61
N TYR A 261 24.72 3.84 -1.63
CA TYR A 261 24.76 3.42 -0.24
C TYR A 261 23.47 2.65 0.07
N TYR A 262 23.59 1.51 0.72
CA TYR A 262 22.46 0.67 1.10
C TYR A 262 22.69 0.01 2.46
N LEU A 263 21.61 -0.43 3.09
CA LEU A 263 21.64 -1.22 4.32
C LEU A 263 21.57 -2.70 3.97
N ASP A 264 22.38 -3.49 4.64
CA ASP A 264 22.27 -4.95 4.71
C ASP A 264 21.83 -5.28 6.13
N THR A 265 20.57 -5.69 6.28
CA THR A 265 20.03 -6.19 7.54
C THR A 265 20.05 -7.71 7.48
N PHE A 266 20.66 -8.34 8.48
CA PHE A 266 20.88 -9.77 8.49
C PHE A 266 20.78 -10.38 9.88
N VAL A 267 20.62 -11.70 9.88
CA VAL A 267 20.59 -12.56 11.05
C VAL A 267 21.54 -13.75 10.86
N THR A 268 21.88 -14.46 11.94
CA THR A 268 22.78 -15.61 11.83
C THR A 268 22.04 -16.86 11.34
N LYS A 269 20.77 -17.00 11.75
CA LYS A 269 19.89 -18.08 11.33
C LYS A 269 18.52 -17.55 10.94
N GLU A 270 17.81 -18.28 10.10
CA GLU A 270 16.50 -17.88 9.58
C GLU A 270 15.46 -17.66 10.69
N GLU A 271 15.53 -18.39 11.81
CA GLU A 271 14.61 -18.23 12.93
C GLU A 271 14.85 -16.94 13.76
N ASP A 272 16.07 -16.40 13.73
CA ASP A 272 16.50 -15.25 14.57
C ASP A 272 15.82 -13.95 14.18
N TRP A 273 15.33 -13.90 12.97
CA TRP A 273 14.55 -12.86 12.36
C TRP A 273 13.32 -12.42 13.19
N GLN A 274 12.75 -13.33 13.99
CA GLN A 274 11.66 -13.02 14.94
C GLN A 274 12.12 -12.19 16.14
N ASN A 275 13.42 -12.13 16.40
CA ASN A 275 14.01 -11.39 17.51
C ASN A 275 14.80 -10.17 16.99
N PRO A 276 14.28 -8.94 17.15
CA PRO A 276 14.99 -7.73 16.74
C PRO A 276 16.41 -7.61 17.30
N ASP A 277 16.69 -8.15 18.49
CA ASP A 277 18.02 -8.10 19.11
C ASP A 277 19.06 -8.95 18.37
N ASN A 278 18.59 -9.94 17.59
CA ASN A 278 19.46 -10.79 16.77
C ASN A 278 19.69 -10.20 15.37
N GLN A 279 18.93 -9.17 14.98
CA GLN A 279 19.08 -8.50 13.69
C GLN A 279 20.24 -7.51 13.76
N LYS A 280 21.13 -7.58 12.77
CA LYS A 280 22.25 -6.66 12.60
C LYS A 280 22.08 -5.90 11.31
N THR A 281 22.34 -4.60 11.34
CA THR A 281 22.32 -3.76 10.15
C THR A 281 23.68 -3.14 9.94
N VAL A 282 24.22 -3.31 8.73
CA VAL A 282 25.48 -2.67 8.32
C VAL A 282 25.25 -1.86 7.04
N SER A 283 25.94 -0.73 6.94
CA SER A 283 25.95 0.05 5.71
C SER A 283 26.96 -0.54 4.72
N LYS A 284 26.54 -0.70 3.47
CA LYS A 284 27.35 -1.17 2.35
C LYS A 284 27.30 -0.17 1.20
N THR A 285 28.23 -0.31 0.28
CA THR A 285 28.33 0.53 -0.93
C THR A 285 28.40 -0.32 -2.20
N TYR A 286 27.86 0.19 -3.30
CA TYR A 286 27.95 -0.42 -4.62
C TYR A 286 28.30 0.64 -5.67
N SER A 287 29.24 0.32 -6.57
CA SER A 287 29.62 1.21 -7.67
C SER A 287 28.63 1.13 -8.81
N LEU A 288 28.00 2.26 -9.12
CA LEU A 288 27.01 2.42 -10.19
C LEU A 288 27.66 2.72 -11.56
N LEU A 289 28.99 2.69 -11.67
CA LEU A 289 29.70 2.85 -12.94
C LEU A 289 29.45 1.70 -13.92
N SER A 290 28.99 0.56 -13.41
CA SER A 290 28.64 -0.62 -14.22
C SER A 290 27.19 -0.62 -14.70
N LEU A 291 26.41 0.42 -14.39
CA LEU A 291 25.04 0.63 -14.85
C LEU A 291 25.01 1.54 -16.07
#